data_AF-A0A2G5BEL2-F1
#
_entry.id   AF-A0A2G5BEL2-F1
#
_cell.length_a   1.000
_cell.length_b   1.000
_cell.length_c   1.000
_cell.angle_alpha   90.00
_cell.angle_beta   90.00
_cell.angle_gamma   90.00
#
_symmetry.space_group_name_H-M   'P 1'
#
loop_
_entity.id
_entity.type
_entity.pdbx_description
1 polymer ?
#
loop_
_entity_poly.entity_id
_entity_poly.type
_entity_poly.pdbx_seq_one_letter_code
_entity_poly.pdbx_strand_id
1 'polypeptide(L)'
;FRLTNLVVAVLMIVSAIVFFTWSNFGRIMVGVFEIIFGIWMIMIELFDMSWFTPYVQFMFTWRGRGLFYVFMGCLTLGNKTYGWVMGAIIIAIGIVYIFL
;
A
#
# COMPACT_ATOMS: atom_id res chain seq x y z
N PHE A 1 -5.35 14.93 2.32
CA PHE A 1 -4.31 14.08 1.70
C PHE A 1 -3.54 13.25 2.72
N ARG A 2 -3.00 13.86 3.79
CA ARG A 2 -2.26 13.12 4.82
C ARG A 2 -3.05 11.97 5.45
N LEU A 3 -4.31 12.26 5.81
CA LEU A 3 -5.21 11.32 6.48
C LEU A 3 -5.57 10.11 5.60
N THR A 4 -5.82 10.33 4.30
CA THR A 4 -6.13 9.25 3.36
C THR A 4 -4.94 8.33 3.12
N ASN A 5 -3.72 8.88 3.03
CA ASN A 5 -2.51 8.06 2.92
C ASN A 5 -2.30 7.17 4.16
N LEU A 6 -2.54 7.73 5.35
CA LEU A 6 -2.46 6.98 6.60
C LEU A 6 -3.48 5.84 6.63
N VAL A 7 -4.71 6.09 6.19
CA VAL A 7 -5.76 5.06 6.08
C VAL A 7 -5.33 3.92 5.14
N VAL A 8 -4.78 4.24 3.96
CA VAL A 8 -4.31 3.22 3.02
C VAL A 8 -3.13 2.44 3.59
N ALA A 9 -2.19 3.10 4.28
CA ALA A 9 -1.05 2.44 4.90
C ALA A 9 -1.47 1.48 6.03
N VAL A 10 -2.45 1.87 6.86
CA VAL A 10 -3.04 0.98 7.87
C VAL A 10 -3.75 -0.19 7.21
N LEU A 11 -4.50 0.03 6.13
CA LEU A 11 -5.15 -1.05 5.38
C LEU A 11 -4.14 -2.06 4.82
N MET A 12 -3.00 -1.61 4.31
CA MET A 12 -1.91 -2.50 3.85
C MET A 12 -1.33 -3.35 4.98
N ILE A 13 -1.16 -2.78 6.18
CA ILE A 13 -0.65 -3.55 7.33
C ILE A 13 -1.68 -4.57 7.81
N VAL A 14 -2.97 -4.18 7.83
CA VAL A 14 -4.06 -5.10 8.20
C VAL A 14 -4.19 -6.25 7.20
N SER A 15 -4.10 -5.99 5.90
CA SER A 15 -4.12 -7.05 4.89
C SER A 15 -2.96 -8.02 5.05
N ALA A 16 -1.76 -7.52 5.36
CA ALA A 16 -0.58 -8.34 5.55
C ALA A 16 -0.70 -9.36 6.69
N ILE A 17 -1.34 -8.98 7.80
CA ILE A 17 -1.58 -9.88 8.95
C ILE A 17 -2.44 -11.07 8.50
N VAL A 18 -3.42 -10.84 7.62
CA VAL A 18 -4.22 -11.92 7.06
C VAL A 18 -3.38 -12.79 6.14
N PHE A 19 -2.44 -12.21 5.37
CA PHE A 19 -1.53 -12.97 4.51
C PHE A 19 -0.62 -13.95 5.24
N PHE A 20 -0.21 -13.59 6.46
CA PHE A 20 0.63 -14.42 7.30
C PHE A 20 -0.06 -15.72 7.77
N THR A 21 -1.40 -15.76 7.73
CA THR A 21 -2.17 -16.95 8.10
C THR A 21 -2.25 -18.01 6.99
N TRP A 22 -1.62 -17.79 5.83
CA TRP A 22 -1.66 -18.73 4.69
C TRP A 22 -0.35 -19.48 4.47
N SER A 23 -0.44 -20.81 4.36
CA SER A 23 0.66 -21.77 4.19
C SER A 23 1.39 -21.71 2.83
N ASN A 24 1.12 -20.71 1.99
CA ASN A 24 1.77 -20.55 0.69
C ASN A 24 2.89 -19.52 0.79
N PHE A 25 4.13 -19.94 0.52
CA PHE A 25 5.33 -19.09 0.60
C PHE A 25 5.21 -17.79 -0.21
N GLY A 26 4.60 -17.85 -1.41
CA GLY A 26 4.37 -16.64 -2.22
C GLY A 26 3.46 -15.61 -1.56
N ARG A 27 2.47 -16.04 -0.76
CA ARG A 27 1.57 -15.13 -0.04
C ARG A 27 2.23 -14.50 1.17
N ILE A 28 3.09 -15.27 1.85
CA ILE A 28 3.90 -14.75 2.95
C ILE A 28 4.82 -13.63 2.43
N MET A 29 5.43 -13.82 1.26
CA MET A 29 6.24 -12.78 0.61
C MET A 29 5.44 -11.51 0.31
N VAL A 30 4.23 -11.63 -0.25
CA VAL A 30 3.35 -10.46 -0.48
C VAL A 30 3.04 -9.75 0.83
N GLY A 31 2.72 -10.49 1.90
CA GLY A 31 2.48 -9.90 3.23
C GLY A 31 3.69 -9.15 3.78
N VAL A 32 4.91 -9.68 3.60
CA VAL A 32 6.15 -8.99 4.00
C VAL A 32 6.33 -7.69 3.22
N PHE A 33 6.09 -7.69 1.90
CA PHE A 33 6.14 -6.47 1.10
C PHE A 33 5.09 -5.44 1.54
N GLU A 34 3.85 -5.86 1.81
CA GLU A 34 2.80 -4.99 2.33
C GLU A 34 3.17 -4.32 3.67
N ILE A 35 3.82 -5.05 4.59
CA ILE A 35 4.28 -4.48 5.87
C ILE A 35 5.39 -3.45 5.64
N ILE A 36 6.42 -3.80 4.85
CA ILE A 36 7.56 -2.92 4.60
C ILE A 36 7.08 -1.63 3.95
N PHE A 37 6.25 -1.72 2.90
CA PHE A 37 5.74 -0.56 2.20
C PHE A 37 4.69 0.22 3.01
N GLY A 38 3.86 -0.46 3.81
CA GLY A 38 2.93 0.19 4.74
C GLY A 38 3.67 1.04 5.77
N ILE A 39 4.71 0.50 6.40
CA ILE A 39 5.57 1.24 7.35
C ILE A 39 6.26 2.40 6.64
N TRP A 40 6.82 2.17 5.45
CA TRP A 40 7.48 3.22 4.66
C TRP A 40 6.54 4.40 4.35
N MET A 41 5.29 4.11 3.98
CA MET A 41 4.28 5.14 3.74
C MET A 41 3.91 5.92 5.01
N ILE A 42 3.81 5.26 6.16
CA ILE A 42 3.61 5.92 7.45
C ILE A 42 4.80 6.83 7.77
N MET A 43 6.03 6.36 7.54
CA MET A 43 7.23 7.14 7.82
C MET A 43 7.32 8.39 6.94
N ILE A 44 7.04 8.30 5.64
CA ILE A 44 7.03 9.46 4.74
C ILE A 44 5.99 10.50 5.15
N GLU A 45 4.86 10.08 5.71
CA GLU A 45 3.75 10.97 6.06
C GLU A 45 3.92 11.61 7.44
N LEU A 46 4.48 10.88 8.41
CA LEU A 46 4.72 11.39 9.77
C LEU A 46 6.03 12.16 9.90
N PHE A 47 7.03 11.81 9.10
CA PHE A 47 8.30 12.51 9.04
C PHE A 47 8.40 13.20 7.69
N ASP A 48 8.25 14.53 7.67
CA ASP A 48 8.55 15.35 6.49
C ASP A 48 10.08 15.31 6.24
N MET A 49 10.56 14.22 5.64
CA MET A 49 11.97 13.96 5.36
C MET A 49 12.40 14.69 4.08
N SER A 50 12.55 16.01 4.17
CA SER A 50 12.96 16.90 3.09
C SER A 50 14.29 16.51 2.42
N TRP A 51 15.15 15.78 3.12
CA TRP A 51 16.43 15.26 2.65
C TRP A 51 16.32 14.03 1.74
N PHE A 52 15.21 13.27 1.80
CA PHE A 52 14.97 12.09 0.96
C PHE A 52 14.18 12.38 -0.32
N THR A 53 13.55 13.56 -0.40
CA THR A 53 12.75 14.03 -1.53
C THR A 53 13.40 13.89 -2.91
N PRO A 54 14.69 14.22 -3.12
CA PRO A 54 15.31 14.10 -4.44
C PRO A 54 15.52 12.65 -4.89
N TYR A 55 15.59 11.68 -3.97
CA TYR A 55 15.82 10.27 -4.30
C TYR A 55 14.54 9.51 -4.64
N VAL A 56 13.37 9.97 -4.15
CA VAL A 56 12.10 9.26 -4.31
C VAL A 56 11.00 10.19 -4.82
N GLN A 57 11.30 10.97 -5.85
CA GLN A 57 10.35 11.95 -6.43
C GLN A 57 9.00 11.33 -6.83
N PHE A 58 9.02 10.04 -7.18
CA PHE A 58 7.83 9.23 -7.49
C PHE A 58 6.86 9.12 -6.30
N MET A 59 7.37 8.86 -5.09
CA MET A 59 6.53 8.74 -3.89
C MET A 59 6.12 10.08 -3.30
N PHE A 60 6.63 11.22 -3.78
CA PHE A 60 6.16 12.55 -3.35
C PHE A 60 5.12 13.14 -4.30
N THR A 61 4.92 12.54 -5.48
CA THR A 61 3.92 12.98 -6.46
C THR A 61 2.61 12.23 -6.26
N TRP A 62 1.48 12.94 -6.41
CA TRP A 62 0.13 12.38 -6.18
C TRP A 62 -0.18 11.20 -7.10
N ARG A 63 0.14 11.36 -8.39
CA ARG A 63 0.01 10.30 -9.41
C ARG A 63 0.88 9.08 -9.13
N GLY A 64 2.10 9.28 -8.62
CA GLY A 64 3.03 8.19 -8.31
C GLY A 64 2.55 7.34 -7.13
N ARG A 65 2.03 7.98 -6.08
CA ARG A 65 1.38 7.29 -4.94
C ARG A 65 0.15 6.51 -5.38
N GLY A 66 -0.71 7.11 -6.19
CA GLY A 66 -1.90 6.44 -6.72
C GLY A 66 -1.56 5.18 -7.52
N LEU A 67 -0.56 5.26 -8.41
CA LEU A 67 -0.07 4.10 -9.17
C LEU A 67 0.50 3.02 -8.26
N PHE A 68 1.25 3.42 -7.22
CA PHE A 68 1.80 2.50 -6.23
C PHE A 68 0.71 1.75 -5.45
N TYR A 69 -0.36 2.45 -5.03
CA TYR A 69 -1.49 1.82 -4.35
C TYR A 69 -2.22 0.83 -5.26
N VAL A 70 -2.43 1.14 -6.55
CA VAL A 70 -3.01 0.20 -7.50
C VAL A 70 -2.13 -1.05 -7.64
N PHE A 71 -0.81 -0.88 -7.76
CA PHE A 71 0.11 -1.99 -7.85
C PHE A 71 0.06 -2.88 -6.59
N MET A 72 0.10 -2.28 -5.40
CA MET A 72 0.00 -3.01 -4.14
C MET A 72 -1.32 -3.75 -4.02
N GLY A 73 -2.44 -3.09 -4.32
CA GLY A 73 -3.76 -3.73 -4.26
C GLY A 73 -3.93 -4.88 -5.27
N CYS A 74 -3.24 -4.84 -6.41
CA CYS A 74 -3.16 -5.98 -7.33
C CYS A 74 -2.35 -7.16 -6.74
N LEU A 75 -1.30 -6.90 -5.96
CA LEU A 75 -0.55 -7.96 -5.26
C LEU A 75 -1.39 -8.60 -4.14
N THR A 76 -2.21 -7.79 -3.45
CA THR A 76 -3.18 -8.25 -2.44
C THR A 76 -4.28 -9.12 -3.07
N LEU A 77 -4.57 -8.96 -4.36
CA LEU A 77 -5.64 -9.69 -5.05
C LEU A 77 -5.26 -11.17 -5.24
N GLY A 78 -5.74 -12.06 -4.36
CA GLY A 78 -5.47 -13.50 -4.45
C GLY A 78 -6.72 -14.35 -4.22
N ASN A 79 -6.64 -15.68 -4.41
CA ASN A 79 -7.78 -16.63 -4.47
C ASN A 79 -8.78 -16.70 -3.29
N LYS A 80 -8.66 -15.91 -2.22
CA LYS A 80 -9.61 -15.97 -1.09
C LYS A 80 -10.39 -14.67 -0.99
N THR A 81 -11.65 -14.77 -0.56
CA THR A 81 -12.61 -13.66 -0.41
C THR A 81 -12.03 -12.45 0.32
N TYR A 82 -11.24 -12.66 1.38
CA TYR A 82 -10.58 -11.57 2.11
C TYR A 82 -9.57 -10.76 1.27
N GLY A 83 -8.82 -11.42 0.38
CA GLY A 83 -7.88 -10.75 -0.51
C GLY A 83 -8.57 -9.96 -1.62
N TRP A 84 -9.73 -10.44 -2.09
CA TRP A 84 -10.52 -9.73 -3.11
C TRP A 84 -11.08 -8.42 -2.56
N VAL A 85 -11.64 -8.45 -1.34
CA VAL A 85 -12.24 -7.25 -0.73
C VAL A 85 -11.17 -6.21 -0.40
N MET A 86 -10.09 -6.60 0.29
CA MET A 86 -9.04 -5.66 0.67
C MET A 86 -8.29 -5.11 -0.53
N GLY A 87 -7.93 -5.97 -1.49
CA GLY A 87 -7.25 -5.53 -2.72
C GLY A 87 -8.11 -4.59 -3.56
N ALA A 88 -9.40 -4.88 -3.72
CA ALA A 88 -10.31 -4.01 -4.48
C ALA A 88 -10.46 -2.61 -3.85
N ILE A 89 -10.53 -2.52 -2.51
CA ILE A 89 -10.60 -1.24 -1.80
C ILE A 89 -9.32 -0.43 -2.02
N ILE A 90 -8.14 -1.06 -1.89
CA ILE A 90 -6.84 -0.40 -2.08
C ILE A 90 -6.69 0.08 -3.54
N ILE A 91 -7.08 -0.75 -4.52
CA ILE A 91 -7.07 -0.37 -5.94
C ILE A 91 -8.02 0.81 -6.21
N ALA A 92 -9.23 0.77 -5.68
CA ALA A 92 -10.21 1.84 -5.87
C ALA A 92 -9.69 3.19 -5.33
N ILE A 93 -9.09 3.19 -4.14
CA ILE A 93 -8.46 4.39 -3.55
C ILE A 93 -7.28 4.85 -4.41
N GLY A 94 -6.46 3.92 -4.91
CA GLY A 94 -5.36 4.22 -5.82
C GLY A 94 -5.80 4.92 -7.10
N ILE A 95 -6.89 4.45 -7.73
CA ILE A 95 -7.46 5.06 -8.93
C ILE A 95 -7.93 6.49 -8.64
N VAL A 96 -8.67 6.70 -7.54
CA VAL A 96 -9.12 8.05 -7.13
C VAL A 96 -7.93 9.00 -6.95
N TYR A 97 -6.82 8.51 -6.38
CA TYR A 97 -5.59 9.28 -6.22
C TYR A 97 -4.85 9.61 -7.52
N ILE A 98 -5.04 8.84 -8.59
CA ILE A 98 -4.42 9.12 -9.89
C ILE A 98 -5.16 10.27 -10.60
N PHE A 99 -6.48 10.34 -10.45
CA PHE A 99 -7.31 11.36 -11.08
C PHE A 99 -7.35 12.70 -10.34
N LEU A 100 -6.90 12.73 -9.08
CA LEU A 100 -6.82 13.92 -8.24
C LEU A 100 -5.43 14.57 -8.31
#